data_AF-A0A2W6VTW6-F1
#
_entry.id   AF-A0A2W6VTW6-F1
#
_cell.length_a   1.000
_cell.length_b   1.000
_cell.length_c   1.000
_cell.angle_alpha   90.00
_cell.angle_beta   90.00
_cell.angle_gamma   90.00
#
_symmetry.space_group_name_H-M   'P 1'
#
loop_
_entity.id
_entity.type
_entity.pdbx_description
1 polymer ?
#
loop_
_entity_poly.entity_id
_entity_poly.type
_entity_poly.pdbx_seq_one_letter_code
_entity_poly.pdbx_strand_id
1 'polypeptide(L)'
;MSNGRFGFGFASGIGLFAVLIGGVLLAGCPAYNVYSQEQAGRARLAEAQSSRQIATLEARAKLESAKALADAEVIRAEGAAKANRILQNSLGGPEGYLRYLQIQALDSKDAAIIYVPTEGGLPVLESRRLPNSPRPKE
;
A
#
# COMPACT_ATOMS: atom_id res chain seq x y z
N MET A 1 -11.96 -84.55 -19.38
CA MET A 1 -11.09 -84.01 -18.33
C MET A 1 -11.49 -82.56 -18.06
N SER A 2 -12.38 -82.35 -17.08
CA SER A 2 -12.72 -81.04 -16.56
C SER A 2 -12.56 -81.14 -15.05
N ASN A 3 -11.78 -80.24 -14.46
CA ASN A 3 -11.96 -79.66 -13.12
C ASN A 3 -10.64 -79.03 -12.66
N GLY A 4 -10.44 -77.75 -13.01
CA GLY A 4 -9.25 -76.98 -12.59
C GLY A 4 -9.48 -75.47 -12.49
N ARG A 5 -10.74 -75.00 -12.41
CA ARG A 5 -11.08 -73.55 -12.37
C ARG A 5 -11.85 -73.11 -11.12
N PHE A 6 -12.13 -74.01 -10.17
CA PHE A 6 -12.94 -73.70 -8.98
C PHE A 6 -12.13 -73.16 -7.77
N GLY A 7 -10.81 -73.36 -7.71
CA GLY A 7 -9.99 -72.97 -6.55
C GLY A 7 -9.58 -71.49 -6.48
N PHE A 8 -9.30 -70.85 -7.63
CA PHE A 8 -8.78 -69.47 -7.66
C PHE A 8 -9.85 -68.40 -7.39
N GLY A 9 -11.10 -68.63 -7.79
CA GLY A 9 -12.20 -67.68 -7.56
C GLY A 9 -12.60 -67.56 -6.08
N PHE A 10 -12.55 -68.66 -5.33
CA PHE A 10 -12.90 -68.67 -3.90
C PHE A 10 -11.86 -67.95 -3.04
N ALA A 11 -10.57 -68.12 -3.31
CA ALA A 11 -9.50 -67.43 -2.57
C ALA A 11 -9.53 -65.90 -2.78
N SER A 12 -9.80 -65.46 -4.01
CA SER A 12 -9.98 -64.03 -4.33
C SER A 12 -11.24 -63.44 -3.66
N GLY A 13 -12.33 -64.22 -3.60
CA GLY A 13 -13.57 -63.81 -2.94
C GLY A 13 -13.42 -63.61 -1.42
N ILE A 14 -12.69 -64.50 -0.75
CA ILE A 14 -12.45 -64.40 0.71
C ILE A 14 -11.63 -63.15 1.05
N GLY A 15 -10.60 -62.84 0.24
CA GLY A 15 -9.80 -61.62 0.43
C GLY A 15 -10.63 -60.34 0.30
N LEU A 16 -11.48 -60.26 -0.72
CA LEU A 16 -12.38 -59.11 -0.90
C LEU A 16 -13.38 -58.97 0.26
N PHE A 17 -13.91 -60.10 0.74
CA PHE A 17 -14.86 -60.14 1.84
C PHE A 17 -14.23 -59.72 3.18
N ALA A 18 -12.98 -60.13 3.44
CA ALA A 18 -12.24 -59.71 4.62
C ALA A 18 -11.95 -58.20 4.64
N VAL A 19 -11.61 -57.61 3.48
CA VAL A 19 -11.42 -56.15 3.34
C VAL A 19 -12.74 -55.40 3.56
N LEU A 20 -13.85 -55.92 3.02
CA LEU A 20 -15.17 -55.35 3.22
C LEU A 20 -15.61 -55.40 4.70
N ILE A 21 -15.45 -56.55 5.37
CA ILE A 21 -15.78 -56.70 6.80
C ILE A 21 -14.89 -55.81 7.66
N GLY A 22 -13.58 -55.76 7.38
CA GLY A 22 -12.65 -54.90 8.09
C GLY A 22 -13.03 -53.42 7.97
N GLY A 23 -13.43 -52.96 6.78
CA GLY A 23 -13.91 -51.61 6.54
C GLY A 23 -15.19 -51.28 7.31
N VAL A 24 -16.14 -52.22 7.39
CA VAL A 24 -17.41 -52.04 8.13
C VAL A 24 -17.19 -52.03 9.64
N LEU A 25 -16.34 -52.91 10.18
CA LEU A 25 -16.04 -52.96 11.62
C LEU A 25 -15.30 -51.70 12.10
N LEU A 26 -14.39 -51.17 11.29
CA LEU A 26 -13.71 -49.91 11.59
C LEU A 26 -14.66 -48.71 11.51
N ALA A 27 -15.59 -48.70 10.55
CA ALA A 27 -16.60 -47.64 10.41
C ALA A 27 -17.67 -47.69 11.52
N GLY A 28 -17.97 -48.87 12.06
CA GLY A 28 -18.97 -49.08 13.12
C GLY A 28 -18.47 -48.84 14.55
N CYS A 29 -17.15 -48.74 14.75
CA CYS A 29 -16.57 -48.54 16.09
C CYS A 29 -16.68 -47.05 16.53
N PRO A 30 -17.37 -46.73 17.65
CA PRO A 30 -17.50 -45.35 18.14
C PRO A 30 -16.16 -44.70 18.48
N ALA A 31 -15.13 -45.52 18.77
CA ALA A 31 -13.76 -45.05 19.04
C ALA A 31 -13.11 -44.33 17.84
N TYR A 32 -13.41 -44.74 16.59
CA TYR A 32 -12.86 -44.08 15.39
C TYR A 32 -13.42 -42.66 15.22
N ASN A 33 -14.73 -42.49 15.45
CA ASN A 33 -15.40 -41.19 15.37
C ASN A 33 -14.93 -40.21 16.45
N VAL A 34 -14.57 -40.68 17.65
CA VAL A 34 -14.01 -39.81 18.70
C VAL A 34 -12.59 -39.37 18.35
N TYR A 35 -11.75 -40.30 17.88
CA TYR A 35 -10.39 -39.97 17.48
C TYR A 35 -10.36 -38.96 16.32
N SER A 36 -11.21 -39.15 15.30
CA SER A 36 -11.29 -38.22 14.17
C SER A 36 -11.76 -36.82 14.61
N GLN A 37 -12.71 -36.73 15.54
CA GLN A 37 -13.15 -35.46 16.12
C GLN A 37 -12.05 -34.80 16.95
N GLU A 38 -11.29 -35.56 17.73
CA GLU A 38 -10.16 -35.03 18.50
C GLU A 38 -9.07 -34.47 17.59
N GLN A 39 -8.69 -35.19 16.54
CA GLN A 39 -7.72 -34.71 15.56
C GLN A 39 -8.22 -33.46 14.82
N ALA A 40 -9.51 -33.42 14.46
CA ALA A 40 -10.11 -32.23 13.87
C ALA A 40 -10.06 -31.03 14.84
N GLY A 41 -10.31 -31.24 16.14
CA GLY A 41 -10.19 -30.21 17.16
C GLY A 41 -8.76 -29.67 17.29
N ARG A 42 -7.77 -30.56 17.35
CA ARG A 42 -6.34 -30.20 17.38
C ARG A 42 -5.92 -29.42 16.14
N ALA A 43 -6.36 -29.85 14.96
CA ALA A 43 -6.08 -29.15 13.70
C ALA A 43 -6.65 -27.72 13.71
N ARG A 44 -7.91 -27.54 14.12
CA ARG A 44 -8.54 -26.20 14.24
C ARG A 44 -7.82 -25.31 15.24
N LEU A 45 -7.39 -25.86 16.38
CA LEU A 45 -6.63 -25.09 17.38
C LEU A 45 -5.27 -24.66 16.83
N ALA A 46 -4.55 -25.55 16.16
CA ALA A 46 -3.27 -25.24 15.53
C ALA A 46 -3.43 -24.16 14.44
N GLU A 47 -4.46 -24.26 13.61
CA GLU A 47 -4.80 -23.27 12.58
C GLU A 47 -5.17 -21.90 13.19
N ALA A 48 -5.97 -21.88 14.26
CA ALA A 48 -6.30 -20.63 14.94
C ALA A 48 -5.08 -19.98 15.59
N GLN A 49 -4.17 -20.78 16.16
CA GLN A 49 -2.91 -20.29 16.73
C GLN A 49 -1.99 -19.72 15.66
N SER A 50 -1.78 -20.44 14.56
CA SER A 50 -0.94 -19.95 13.45
C SER A 50 -1.53 -18.68 12.82
N SER A 51 -2.85 -18.65 12.62
CA SER A 51 -3.55 -17.46 12.08
C SER A 51 -3.36 -16.24 12.98
N ARG A 52 -3.45 -16.41 14.30
CA ARG A 52 -3.17 -15.32 15.24
C ARG A 52 -1.71 -14.87 15.18
N GLN A 53 -0.77 -15.81 15.12
CA GLN A 53 0.66 -15.49 15.00
C GLN A 53 0.93 -14.68 13.73
N ILE A 54 0.41 -15.13 12.58
CA ILE A 54 0.51 -14.41 11.30
C ILE A 54 -0.06 -13.00 11.44
N ALA A 55 -1.27 -12.84 11.95
CA ALA A 55 -1.89 -11.52 12.13
C ALA A 55 -1.04 -10.60 13.03
N THR A 56 -0.44 -11.13 14.10
CA THR A 56 0.44 -10.33 14.97
C THR A 56 1.75 -9.95 14.30
N LEU A 57 2.36 -10.85 13.51
CA LEU A 57 3.58 -10.56 12.76
C LEU A 57 3.31 -9.51 11.68
N GLU A 58 2.20 -9.65 10.96
CA GLU A 58 1.77 -8.66 9.97
C GLU A 58 1.50 -7.29 10.60
N ALA A 59 0.83 -7.25 11.76
CA ALA A 59 0.59 -6.00 12.47
C ALA A 59 1.90 -5.33 12.93
N ARG A 60 2.87 -6.12 13.41
CA ARG A 60 4.20 -5.61 13.77
C ARG A 60 4.96 -5.08 12.55
N ALA A 61 4.95 -5.83 11.45
CA ALA A 61 5.60 -5.40 10.21
C ALA A 61 4.99 -4.09 9.66
N LYS A 62 3.65 -3.94 9.71
CA LYS A 62 2.98 -2.70 9.34
C LYS A 62 3.38 -1.53 10.24
N LEU A 63 3.47 -1.75 11.55
CA LEU A 63 3.90 -0.72 12.50
C LEU A 63 5.35 -0.30 12.25
N GLU A 64 6.25 -1.25 12.02
CA GLU A 64 7.65 -0.98 11.71
C GLU A 64 7.80 -0.21 10.39
N SER A 65 7.07 -0.63 9.35
CA SER A 65 7.03 0.09 8.08
C SER A 65 6.51 1.52 8.23
N ALA A 66 5.45 1.73 9.01
CA ALA A 66 4.91 3.06 9.27
C ALA A 66 5.90 3.96 10.02
N LYS A 67 6.65 3.41 10.98
CA LYS A 67 7.71 4.14 11.69
C LYS A 67 8.85 4.53 10.74
N ALA A 68 9.34 3.59 9.94
CA ALA A 68 10.40 3.86 8.98
C ALA A 68 9.98 4.95 7.96
N LEU A 69 8.73 4.94 7.51
CA LEU A 69 8.18 5.99 6.66
C LEU A 69 8.09 7.35 7.37
N ALA A 70 7.67 7.36 8.63
CA ALA A 70 7.63 8.59 9.43
C ALA A 70 9.04 9.18 9.63
N ASP A 71 10.02 8.35 9.95
CA ASP A 71 11.41 8.77 10.13
C ASP A 71 12.00 9.31 8.81
N ALA A 72 11.72 8.64 7.69
CA ALA A 72 12.12 9.10 6.37
C ALA A 72 11.52 10.47 6.03
N GLU A 73 10.25 10.70 6.39
CA GLU A 73 9.56 11.97 6.19
C GLU A 73 10.15 13.09 7.04
N VAL A 74 10.57 12.79 8.28
CA VAL A 74 11.29 13.75 9.15
C VAL A 74 12.60 14.16 8.51
N ILE A 75 13.43 13.20 8.07
CA ILE A 75 14.71 13.50 7.41
C ILE A 75 14.49 14.33 6.13
N ARG A 76 13.45 14.00 5.35
CA ARG A 76 13.07 14.74 4.15
C ARG A 76 12.70 16.19 4.49
N ALA A 77 11.87 16.39 5.52
CA ALA A 77 11.45 17.71 5.98
C ALA A 77 12.63 18.54 6.52
N GLU A 78 13.53 17.91 7.30
CA GLU A 78 14.75 18.56 7.78
C GLU A 78 15.67 18.98 6.63
N GLY A 79 15.86 18.10 5.65
CA GLY A 79 16.63 18.39 4.43
C GLY A 79 16.04 19.58 3.66
N ALA A 80 14.73 19.59 3.46
CA ALA A 80 14.02 20.69 2.81
C ALA A 80 14.15 21.99 3.60
N ALA A 81 14.00 21.96 4.93
CA ALA A 81 14.16 23.13 5.79
C ALA A 81 15.59 23.69 5.73
N LYS A 82 16.61 22.82 5.75
CA LYS A 82 18.01 23.22 5.60
C LYS A 82 18.28 23.84 4.24
N ALA A 83 17.78 23.23 3.16
CA ALA A 83 17.90 23.78 1.81
C ALA A 83 17.24 25.16 1.70
N ASN A 84 16.02 25.31 2.21
CA ASN A 84 15.31 26.60 2.23
C ASN A 84 16.07 27.66 3.01
N ARG A 85 16.62 27.30 4.18
CA ARG A 85 17.42 28.24 4.99
C ARG A 85 18.69 28.69 4.28
N ILE A 86 19.39 27.78 3.60
CA ILE A 86 20.57 28.11 2.80
C ILE A 86 20.18 29.10 1.70
N LEU A 87 19.15 28.77 0.92
CA LEU A 87 18.68 29.59 -0.18
C LEU A 87 18.23 30.98 0.29
N GLN A 88 17.49 31.05 1.41
CA GLN A 88 17.09 32.30 2.04
C GLN A 88 18.29 33.18 2.42
N ASN A 89 19.31 32.59 3.05
CA ASN A 89 20.52 33.33 3.41
C ASN A 89 21.28 33.83 2.16
N SER A 90 21.37 32.99 1.11
CA SER A 90 22.02 33.35 -0.15
C SER A 90 21.30 34.46 -0.92
N LEU A 91 19.98 34.60 -0.75
CA LEU A 91 19.15 35.60 -1.43
C LEU A 91 19.00 36.91 -0.63
N GLY A 92 19.77 37.10 0.44
CA GLY A 92 19.72 38.32 1.26
C GLY A 92 18.59 38.35 2.28
N GLY A 93 18.05 37.20 2.67
CA GLY A 93 17.06 37.06 3.73
C GLY A 93 15.64 36.71 3.24
N PRO A 94 14.63 36.82 4.12
CA PRO A 94 13.24 36.41 3.82
C PRO A 94 12.65 37.09 2.58
N GLU A 95 12.88 38.38 2.39
CA GLU A 95 12.30 39.16 1.28
C GLU A 95 12.84 38.70 -0.08
N GLY A 96 14.15 38.46 -0.19
CA GLY A 96 14.76 37.94 -1.41
C GLY A 96 14.28 36.53 -1.74
N TYR A 97 14.07 35.71 -0.72
CA TYR A 97 13.51 34.35 -0.88
C TYR A 97 12.06 34.37 -1.38
N LEU A 98 11.20 35.21 -0.80
CA LEU A 98 9.81 35.36 -1.25
C LEU A 98 9.75 35.84 -2.70
N ARG A 99 10.59 36.80 -3.07
CA ARG A 99 10.67 37.27 -4.47
C ARG A 99 11.17 36.19 -5.43
N TYR A 100 12.14 35.37 -5.01
CA TYR A 100 12.58 34.21 -5.78
C TYR A 100 11.44 33.20 -5.98
N LEU A 101 10.72 32.83 -4.91
CA LEU A 101 9.57 31.92 -5.01
C LEU A 101 8.47 32.47 -5.93
N GLN A 102 8.21 33.77 -5.86
CA GLN A 102 7.26 34.44 -6.75
C GLN A 102 7.71 34.33 -8.21
N ILE A 103 8.98 34.64 -8.52
CA ILE A 103 9.51 34.53 -9.87
C ILE A 103 9.44 33.08 -10.37
N GLN A 104 9.80 32.10 -9.54
CA GLN A 104 9.73 30.69 -9.89
C GLN A 104 8.29 30.21 -10.12
N ALA A 105 7.34 30.68 -9.32
CA ALA A 105 5.91 30.39 -9.50
C ALA A 105 5.35 31.02 -10.79
N LEU A 106 5.86 32.18 -11.19
CA LEU A 106 5.52 32.82 -12.47
C LEU A 106 6.15 32.09 -13.66
N ASP A 107 7.41 31.68 -13.55
CA ASP A 107 8.13 30.95 -14.59
C ASP A 107 7.53 29.55 -14.84
N SER A 108 7.14 28.86 -13.77
CA SER A 108 6.50 27.53 -13.86
C SER A 108 5.05 27.56 -14.36
N LYS A 109 4.39 28.72 -14.37
CA LYS A 109 3.05 28.91 -14.92
C LYS A 109 3.15 29.71 -16.20
N ASP A 110 3.31 29.02 -17.33
CA ASP A 110 3.24 29.57 -18.69
C ASP A 110 2.19 30.70 -18.78
N ALA A 111 2.67 31.95 -18.74
CA ALA A 111 1.94 33.19 -18.99
C ALA A 111 0.47 33.23 -18.50
N ALA A 112 0.17 32.79 -17.28
CA ALA A 112 -1.13 33.07 -16.68
C ALA A 112 -1.18 34.57 -16.35
N ILE A 113 -2.11 35.32 -16.93
CA ILE A 113 -2.39 36.72 -16.55
C ILE A 113 -2.80 36.72 -15.07
N ILE A 114 -1.85 36.98 -14.17
CA ILE A 114 -2.13 37.13 -12.73
C ILE A 114 -2.67 38.55 -12.54
N TYR A 115 -3.98 38.65 -12.38
CA TYR A 115 -4.63 39.90 -11.98
C TYR A 115 -4.23 40.20 -10.53
N VAL A 116 -3.30 41.15 -10.35
CA VAL A 116 -3.00 41.74 -9.04
C VAL A 116 -3.91 42.96 -8.90
N PRO A 117 -4.93 42.93 -8.03
CA PRO A 117 -5.69 44.12 -7.73
C PRO A 117 -4.74 45.08 -7.01
N THR A 118 -4.40 46.19 -7.66
CA THR A 118 -4.02 47.36 -6.88
C THR A 118 -5.26 47.78 -6.09
N GLU A 119 -5.07 48.28 -4.86
CA GLU A 119 -6.05 48.58 -3.79
C GLU A 119 -7.28 49.46 -4.19
N GLY A 120 -7.56 49.67 -5.48
CA GLY A 120 -8.71 50.42 -6.02
C GLY A 120 -9.46 49.74 -7.17
N GLY A 121 -9.25 48.45 -7.46
CA GLY A 121 -10.13 47.68 -8.37
C GLY A 121 -10.11 48.08 -9.85
N LEU A 122 -9.15 48.88 -10.30
CA LEU A 122 -9.00 49.26 -11.71
C LEU A 122 -7.76 48.59 -12.31
N PRO A 123 -7.91 47.76 -13.37
CA PRO A 123 -6.77 47.21 -14.09
C PRO A 123 -5.94 48.35 -14.70
N VAL A 124 -4.63 48.40 -14.43
CA VAL A 124 -3.72 49.37 -15.08
C VAL A 124 -3.53 48.95 -16.53
N LEU A 125 -4.44 49.40 -17.40
CA LEU A 125 -4.47 48.95 -18.79
C LEU A 125 -3.50 49.68 -19.71
N GLU A 126 -3.01 50.88 -19.43
CA GLU A 126 -2.18 51.60 -20.40
C GLU A 126 -1.12 52.51 -19.77
N SER A 127 0.01 51.95 -19.30
CA SER A 127 1.24 52.72 -19.10
C SER A 127 1.89 53.20 -20.43
N ARG A 128 1.13 53.27 -21.53
CA ARG A 128 1.67 53.65 -22.84
C ARG A 128 0.64 54.31 -23.76
N ARG A 129 0.37 55.61 -23.56
CA ARG A 129 0.14 56.57 -24.66
C ARG A 129 0.08 58.03 -24.18
N LEU A 130 1.24 58.63 -23.97
CA LEU A 130 1.43 60.05 -24.25
C LEU A 130 2.41 60.14 -25.42
N PRO A 131 1.97 60.45 -26.65
CA PRO A 131 2.88 60.93 -27.68
C PRO A 131 3.30 62.34 -27.25
N ASN A 132 4.57 62.49 -26.88
CA ASN A 132 5.17 63.78 -26.62
C ASN A 132 5.27 64.55 -27.94
N SER A 133 4.25 65.35 -28.29
CA SER A 133 4.32 66.27 -29.43
C SER A 133 5.11 67.52 -29.03
N PRO A 134 6.16 67.94 -29.77
CA PRO A 134 6.90 69.15 -29.44
C PRO A 134 6.03 70.38 -29.63
N ARG A 135 5.96 71.26 -28.62
CA ARG A 135 5.25 72.55 -28.72
C ARG A 135 6.01 73.51 -29.66
N PRO A 136 5.33 74.26 -30.55
CA PRO A 136 5.97 75.33 -31.31
C PRO A 136 6.37 76.48 -30.39
N LYS A 137 7.52 77.11 -30.68
CA LYS A 137 7.97 78.33 -30.02
C LYS A 137 7.37 79.53 -30.77
N GLU A 138 6.58 80.33 -30.07
CA GLU A 138 6.37 81.75 -30.37
C GLU A 138 7.01 82.57 -29.25
#